data_AF-A0A974NDS9-F1
#
_entry.id   AF-A0A974NDS9-F1
#
_cell.length_a   1.000
_cell.length_b   1.000
_cell.length_c   1.000
_cell.angle_alpha   90.00
_cell.angle_beta   90.00
_cell.angle_gamma   90.00
#
_symmetry.space_group_name_H-M   'P 1'
#
loop_
_entity.id
_entity.type
_entity.pdbx_description
1 polymer ?
#
loop_
_entity_poly.entity_id
_entity_poly.type
_entity_poly.pdbx_seq_one_letter_code
_entity_poly.pdbx_strand_id
1 'polypeptide(L)'
;MRTSIFILCFLLIGCTPKVMITPDKLPDAVVGELYYAEIEITGGSGPVTASGFKRIITPPVLWVEPNYEKDKREGSFYNSLTVKGIPKTTEDITIKISGYMIPSGWSTATSKFEKTYIIKVRD
;
A
#
# COMPACT_ATOMS: atom_id res chain seq x y z
N MET A 1 24.11 9.15 52.80
CA MET A 1 23.95 8.09 51.79
C MET A 1 22.60 7.42 51.97
N ARG A 2 21.68 7.61 51.03
CA ARG A 2 20.62 6.64 50.69
C ARG A 2 20.08 7.06 49.33
N THR A 3 20.54 6.33 48.34
CA THR A 3 20.32 6.49 46.90
C THR A 3 18.85 6.33 46.56
N SER A 4 18.17 7.45 46.26
CA SER A 4 16.90 7.43 45.55
C SER A 4 17.18 7.17 44.07
N ILE A 5 17.20 5.90 43.68
CA ILE A 5 17.15 5.51 42.27
C ILE A 5 15.68 5.54 41.86
N PHE A 6 15.24 6.67 41.31
CA PHE A 6 14.00 6.75 40.55
C PHE A 6 14.25 6.05 39.21
N ILE A 7 13.83 4.79 39.09
CA ILE A 7 13.77 4.10 37.79
C ILE A 7 12.64 4.73 37.00
N LEU A 8 12.95 5.82 36.29
CA LEU A 8 12.12 6.33 35.21
C LEU A 8 12.27 5.37 34.03
N CYS A 9 11.59 4.23 34.13
CA CYS A 9 11.42 3.31 33.02
C CYS A 9 10.54 4.03 31.99
N PHE A 10 11.19 4.77 31.08
CA PHE A 10 10.57 5.36 29.91
C PHE A 10 10.01 4.21 29.07
N LEU A 11 8.74 3.89 29.31
CA LEU A 11 7.90 3.12 28.39
C LEU A 11 7.71 3.96 27.13
N LEU A 12 8.76 4.06 26.30
CA LEU A 12 8.64 4.44 24.90
C LEU A 12 8.00 3.25 24.19
N ILE A 13 6.71 3.02 24.42
CA ILE A 13 5.91 2.14 23.59
C ILE A 13 5.85 2.86 22.25
N GLY A 14 6.72 2.45 21.32
CA GLY A 14 6.73 2.96 19.96
C GLY A 14 5.37 2.68 19.34
N CYS A 15 4.55 3.72 19.20
CA CYS A 15 3.27 3.63 18.53
C CYS A 15 3.55 3.50 17.03
N THR A 16 3.38 2.31 16.46
CA THR A 16 3.43 2.13 15.01
C THR A 16 2.23 2.85 14.39
N PRO A 17 2.44 3.83 13.48
CA PRO A 17 1.34 4.48 12.77
C PRO A 17 0.44 3.46 12.08
N LYS A 18 -0.87 3.72 12.02
CA LYS A 18 -1.79 2.88 11.26
C LYS A 18 -1.44 2.93 9.76
N VAL A 19 -1.59 1.81 9.05
CA VAL A 19 -1.46 1.81 7.59
C VAL A 19 -2.60 2.60 6.96
N MET A 20 -2.25 3.53 6.07
CA MET A 20 -3.19 4.34 5.30
C MET A 20 -2.98 4.08 3.81
N ILE A 21 -4.09 3.97 3.07
CA ILE A 21 -4.06 3.76 1.62
C ILE A 21 -4.93 4.84 0.98
N THR A 22 -4.32 5.65 0.12
CA THR A 22 -4.95 6.80 -0.54
C THR A 22 -4.84 6.66 -2.05
N PRO A 23 -5.87 7.02 -2.83
CA PRO A 23 -7.18 7.49 -2.40
C PRO A 23 -8.07 6.33 -1.87
N ASP A 24 -9.16 6.68 -1.20
CA ASP A 24 -10.13 5.69 -0.70
C ASP A 24 -10.96 5.04 -1.81
N LYS A 25 -11.16 5.77 -2.91
CA LYS A 25 -11.84 5.33 -4.13
C LYS A 25 -11.00 5.72 -5.33
N LEU A 26 -10.99 4.87 -6.34
CA LEU A 26 -10.36 5.16 -7.62
C LEU A 26 -11.39 5.82 -8.57
N PRO A 27 -10.94 6.64 -9.54
CA PRO A 27 -11.82 7.21 -10.55
C PRO A 27 -12.56 6.15 -11.35
N ASP A 28 -13.71 6.53 -11.90
CA ASP A 28 -14.42 5.69 -12.87
C ASP A 28 -13.62 5.60 -14.18
N ALA A 29 -13.69 4.44 -14.84
CA ALA A 29 -13.07 4.21 -16.13
C ALA A 29 -14.07 4.37 -17.28
N VAL A 30 -13.57 4.54 -18.50
CA VAL A 30 -14.37 4.60 -19.73
C VAL A 30 -13.87 3.53 -20.69
N VAL A 31 -14.78 2.84 -21.38
CA VAL A 31 -14.43 1.79 -22.34
C VAL A 31 -13.58 2.37 -23.48
N GLY A 32 -12.48 1.70 -23.80
CA GLY A 32 -11.58 2.10 -24.88
C GLY A 32 -10.63 3.25 -24.54
N GLU A 33 -10.79 3.92 -23.39
CA GLU A 33 -9.89 4.98 -22.95
C GLU A 33 -8.74 4.46 -22.08
N LEU A 34 -7.61 5.15 -22.12
CA LEU A 34 -6.48 4.86 -21.25
C LEU A 34 -6.84 5.24 -19.81
N TYR A 35 -6.97 4.23 -18.97
CA TYR A 35 -7.14 4.39 -17.53
C TYR A 35 -5.77 4.57 -16.85
N TYR A 36 -5.68 5.54 -15.94
CA TYR A 36 -4.52 5.81 -15.09
C TYR A 36 -4.97 6.26 -13.71
N ALA A 37 -4.43 5.63 -12.66
CA ALA A 37 -4.59 6.09 -11.29
C ALA A 37 -3.39 5.69 -10.43
N GLU A 38 -3.14 6.44 -9.37
CA GLU A 38 -2.11 6.16 -8.39
C GLU A 38 -2.72 5.81 -7.04
N ILE A 39 -2.08 4.87 -6.35
CA ILE A 39 -2.40 4.48 -4.99
C ILE A 39 -1.13 4.69 -4.16
N GLU A 40 -1.23 5.47 -3.10
CA GLU A 40 -0.18 5.66 -2.10
C GLU A 40 -0.48 4.83 -0.86
N ILE A 41 0.58 4.28 -0.28
CA ILE A 41 0.55 3.47 0.93
C ILE A 41 1.51 4.10 1.93
N THR A 42 0.94 4.66 3.00
CA THR A 42 1.67 5.44 4.01
C THR A 42 1.38 4.92 5.42
N GLY A 43 2.10 5.45 6.41
CA GLY A 43 2.04 4.99 7.79
C GLY A 43 2.60 3.58 7.96
N GLY A 44 2.05 2.82 8.91
CA GLY A 44 2.53 1.49 9.22
C GLY A 44 3.94 1.47 9.81
N SER A 45 4.62 0.34 9.63
CA SER A 45 5.93 0.09 10.20
C SER A 45 7.11 0.58 9.35
N GLY A 46 6.87 0.94 8.09
CA GLY A 46 7.93 1.29 7.14
C GLY A 46 7.52 1.01 5.68
N PRO A 47 8.50 0.86 4.78
CA PRO A 47 8.21 0.65 3.37
C PRO A 47 7.57 -0.72 3.10
N VAL A 48 6.78 -0.81 2.03
CA VAL A 48 6.15 -2.07 1.64
C VAL A 48 7.19 -2.97 0.97
N THR A 49 7.26 -4.23 1.39
CA THR A 49 8.15 -5.20 0.73
C THR A 49 7.52 -5.77 -0.55
N ALA A 50 8.34 -5.91 -1.58
CA ALA A 50 7.99 -6.62 -2.81
C ALA A 50 7.63 -8.09 -2.53
N SER A 51 8.29 -8.73 -1.56
CA SER A 51 8.23 -10.18 -1.29
C SER A 51 6.91 -10.71 -0.75
N GLY A 52 5.87 -9.87 -0.65
CA GLY A 52 4.54 -10.28 -0.23
C GLY A 52 3.42 -9.51 -0.90
N PHE A 53 3.70 -8.75 -1.97
CA PHE A 53 2.66 -8.04 -2.70
C PHE A 53 1.77 -9.02 -3.46
N LYS A 54 0.47 -8.95 -3.24
CA LYS A 54 -0.53 -9.71 -3.99
C LYS A 54 -1.53 -8.76 -4.60
N ARG A 55 -1.87 -8.99 -5.86
CA ARG A 55 -2.90 -8.26 -6.61
C ARG A 55 -3.83 -9.25 -7.31
N ILE A 56 -5.13 -9.00 -7.25
CA ILE A 56 -6.15 -9.72 -8.01
C ILE A 56 -7.01 -8.66 -8.70
N ILE A 57 -7.14 -8.75 -10.01
CA ILE A 57 -7.96 -7.84 -10.84
C ILE A 57 -9.02 -8.68 -11.56
N THR A 58 -10.27 -8.26 -11.48
CA THR A 58 -11.39 -8.95 -12.12
C THR A 58 -12.36 -7.91 -12.72
N PRO A 59 -12.60 -7.91 -14.04
CA PRO A 59 -11.91 -8.70 -15.07
C PRO A 59 -10.46 -8.23 -15.29
N PRO A 60 -9.55 -9.07 -15.85
CA PRO A 60 -8.13 -8.76 -15.98
C PRO A 60 -7.83 -7.80 -17.15
N VAL A 61 -8.47 -6.63 -17.13
CA VAL A 61 -8.35 -5.58 -18.18
C VAL A 61 -7.41 -4.44 -17.77
N LEU A 62 -7.07 -4.35 -16.48
CA LEU A 62 -6.11 -3.40 -15.91
C LEU A 62 -4.92 -4.12 -15.27
N TRP A 63 -3.84 -3.37 -15.10
CA TRP A 63 -2.58 -3.77 -14.51
C TRP A 63 -2.30 -2.86 -13.31
N VAL A 64 -1.81 -3.42 -12.20
CA VAL A 64 -1.48 -2.66 -10.97
C VAL A 64 -0.02 -2.87 -10.64
N GLU A 65 0.86 -1.92 -10.93
CA GLU A 65 2.31 -2.07 -10.83
C GLU A 65 2.87 -1.31 -9.62
N PRO A 66 3.72 -1.94 -8.78
CA PRO A 66 4.43 -1.21 -7.74
C PRO A 66 5.46 -0.25 -8.33
N ASN A 67 5.50 0.97 -7.80
CA ASN A 67 6.53 1.95 -8.11
C ASN A 67 7.71 1.73 -7.15
N TYR A 68 8.68 0.92 -7.58
CA TYR A 68 9.81 0.55 -6.73
C TYR A 68 10.78 1.71 -6.47
N GLU A 69 11.28 1.79 -5.23
CA GLU A 69 12.37 2.70 -4.88
C GLU A 69 13.66 2.27 -5.58
N LYS A 70 14.29 3.20 -6.32
CA LYS A 70 15.50 2.93 -7.13
C LYS A 70 16.79 2.83 -6.31
N ASP A 71 16.83 3.44 -5.12
CA ASP A 71 18.09 3.69 -4.39
C ASP A 71 18.39 2.68 -3.27
N LYS A 72 17.48 1.75 -2.95
CA LYS A 72 17.63 0.77 -1.87
C LYS A 72 17.41 -0.64 -2.41
N ARG A 73 18.48 -1.43 -2.60
CA ARG A 73 18.41 -2.83 -3.09
C ARG A 73 17.36 -2.96 -4.20
N GLU A 74 17.65 -2.32 -5.33
CA GLU A 74 16.84 -2.20 -6.55
C GLU A 74 15.63 -3.15 -6.60
N GLY A 75 14.41 -2.61 -6.49
CA GLY A 75 13.18 -3.41 -6.63
C GLY A 75 12.66 -4.10 -5.36
N SER A 76 13.27 -3.89 -4.19
CA SER A 76 12.84 -4.58 -2.96
C SER A 76 11.65 -3.92 -2.26
N PHE A 77 11.43 -2.61 -2.47
CA PHE A 77 10.48 -1.82 -1.71
C PHE A 77 9.69 -0.85 -2.57
N TYR A 78 8.45 -0.55 -2.15
CA TYR A 78 7.59 0.45 -2.77
C TYR A 78 6.65 1.06 -1.72
N ASN A 79 6.14 2.25 -2.01
CA ASN A 79 5.08 2.90 -1.23
C ASN A 79 3.97 3.47 -2.11
N SER A 80 4.07 3.31 -3.42
CA SER A 80 2.99 3.64 -4.34
C SER A 80 2.82 2.55 -5.40
N LEU A 81 1.59 2.48 -5.92
CA LEU A 81 1.18 1.59 -6.99
C LEU A 81 0.57 2.43 -8.11
N THR A 82 0.76 1.97 -9.33
CA THR A 82 0.19 2.57 -10.53
C THR A 82 -0.83 1.61 -11.13
N VAL A 83 -2.07 2.05 -11.29
CA VAL A 83 -3.13 1.31 -11.98
C VAL A 83 -3.24 1.83 -13.41
N LYS A 84 -3.05 0.96 -14.40
CA LYS A 84 -3.08 1.32 -15.82
C LYS A 84 -3.80 0.26 -16.66
N GLY A 85 -4.40 0.67 -17.76
CA GLY A 85 -4.94 -0.26 -18.75
C GLY A 85 -5.98 0.40 -19.63
N ILE A 86 -6.59 -0.38 -20.52
CA ILE A 86 -7.67 0.08 -21.39
C ILE A 86 -8.86 -0.86 -21.14
N PRO A 87 -9.91 -0.41 -20.44
CA PRO A 87 -11.10 -1.21 -20.22
C PRO A 87 -11.73 -1.61 -21.57
N LYS A 88 -12.07 -2.89 -21.70
CA LYS A 88 -12.72 -3.45 -22.91
C LYS A 88 -14.16 -3.89 -22.65
N THR A 89 -14.64 -3.70 -21.43
CA THR A 89 -15.92 -4.17 -20.94
C THR A 89 -16.51 -3.10 -20.03
N THR A 90 -17.83 -3.04 -20.00
CA THR A 90 -18.62 -2.14 -19.15
C THR A 90 -18.84 -2.72 -17.75
N GLU A 91 -18.37 -3.94 -17.50
CA GLU A 91 -18.38 -4.55 -16.18
C GLU A 91 -17.49 -3.79 -15.19
N ASP A 92 -17.97 -3.63 -13.96
CA ASP A 92 -17.17 -3.06 -12.87
C ASP A 92 -15.86 -3.82 -12.67
N ILE A 93 -14.76 -3.08 -12.51
CA ILE A 93 -13.43 -3.65 -12.30
C ILE A 93 -13.14 -3.68 -10.81
N THR A 94 -13.01 -4.88 -10.25
CA THR A 94 -12.60 -5.11 -8.87
C THR A 94 -11.08 -5.30 -8.80
N ILE A 95 -10.40 -4.50 -8.00
CA ILE A 95 -8.97 -4.62 -7.71
C ILE A 95 -8.78 -4.91 -6.23
N LYS A 96 -8.20 -6.06 -5.90
CA LYS A 96 -7.78 -6.40 -4.54
C LYS A 96 -6.26 -6.33 -4.45
N ILE A 97 -5.75 -5.53 -3.53
CA ILE A 97 -4.32 -5.44 -3.22
C ILE A 97 -4.08 -5.83 -1.77
N SER A 98 -3.00 -6.56 -1.51
CA SER A 98 -2.52 -6.81 -0.16
C SER A 98 -1.01 -6.95 -0.11
N GLY A 99 -0.45 -6.73 1.08
CA GLY A 99 0.99 -6.77 1.28
C GLY A 99 1.39 -6.58 2.73
N TYR A 100 2.71 -6.52 2.92
CA TYR A 100 3.35 -6.41 4.23
C TYR A 100 4.37 -5.28 4.19
N MET A 101 4.43 -4.52 5.27
CA MET A 101 5.44 -3.51 5.50
C MET A 101 6.50 -4.06 6.44
N ILE A 102 7.76 -3.83 6.11
CA ILE A 102 8.83 -4.18 7.03
C ILE A 102 9.00 -3.07 8.08
N PRO A 103 9.44 -3.41 9.30
CA PRO A 103 9.76 -2.40 10.29
C PRO A 103 10.96 -1.54 9.83
N SER A 104 10.87 -0.24 10.10
CA SER A 104 11.92 0.76 9.90
C SER A 104 12.07 1.61 11.16
N GLY A 105 13.30 2.08 11.43
CA GLY A 105 13.60 2.82 12.66
C GLY A 105 13.52 1.95 13.92
N TRP A 106 12.84 2.44 14.96
CA TRP A 106 12.69 1.75 16.26
C TRP A 106 11.52 0.75 16.31
N SER A 107 10.71 0.64 15.25
CA SER A 107 9.62 -0.33 15.21
C SER A 107 10.19 -1.72 14.97
N THR A 108 9.71 -2.72 15.72
CA THR A 108 9.96 -4.15 15.46
C THR A 108 8.71 -4.85 14.91
N ALA A 109 7.57 -4.16 14.90
CA ALA A 109 6.29 -4.70 14.46
C ALA A 109 6.15 -4.60 12.94
N THR A 110 5.75 -5.69 12.29
CA THR A 110 5.39 -5.75 10.86
C THR A 110 3.93 -5.35 10.69
N SER A 111 3.65 -4.41 9.79
CA SER A 111 2.26 -4.05 9.43
C SER A 111 1.80 -4.80 8.19
N LYS A 112 0.50 -5.12 8.12
CA LYS A 112 -0.14 -5.72 6.95
C LYS A 112 -1.20 -4.78 6.41
N PHE A 113 -1.48 -4.85 5.12
CA PHE A 113 -2.61 -4.15 4.54
C PHE A 113 -3.36 -5.02 3.53
N GLU A 114 -4.64 -4.72 3.40
CA GLU A 114 -5.53 -5.23 2.37
C GLU A 114 -6.51 -4.12 1.98
N LYS A 115 -6.73 -3.94 0.69
CA LYS A 115 -7.71 -2.98 0.16
C LYS A 115 -8.36 -3.55 -1.09
N THR A 116 -9.68 -3.36 -1.17
CA THR A 116 -10.46 -3.64 -2.37
C THR A 116 -10.97 -2.33 -2.95
N TYR A 117 -10.73 -2.13 -4.24
CA TYR A 117 -11.28 -1.06 -5.05
C TYR A 117 -12.30 -1.62 -6.02
N ILE A 118 -13.36 -0.85 -6.26
CA ILE A 118 -14.35 -1.09 -7.31
C ILE A 118 -14.32 0.14 -8.20
N ILE A 119 -13.93 -0.04 -9.45
CA ILE A 119 -13.93 0.99 -10.48
C ILE A 119 -15.19 0.78 -11.31
N LYS A 120 -16.07 1.78 -11.37
CA LYS A 120 -17.20 1.76 -12.29
C LYS A 120 -16.69 1.99 -13.70
N VAL A 121 -17.21 1.25 -14.66
CA VAL A 121 -16.87 1.45 -16.08
C VAL A 121 -18.06 2.04 -16.81
N ARG A 122 -17.82 3.13 -17.53
CA ARG A 122 -18.79 3.81 -18.38
C ARG A 122 -18.53 3.49 -19.85
N ASP A 123 -19.58 3.57 -20.65
CA ASP A 123 -19.52 3.47 -22.11
C ASP A 123 -18.74 4.62 -22.74
#